data_AF-A0A920JHX8-F1
#
_entry.id   AF-A0A920JHX8-F1
#
_cell.length_a   1.000
_cell.length_b   1.000
_cell.length_c   1.000
_cell.angle_alpha   90.00
_cell.angle_beta   90.00
_cell.angle_gamma   90.00
#
_symmetry.space_group_name_H-M   'P 1'
#
loop_
_entity.id
_entity.type
_entity.pdbx_description
1 polymer ?
#
loop_
_entity_poly.entity_id
_entity_poly.type
_entity_poly.pdbx_seq_one_letter_code
_entity_poly.pdbx_strand_id
1 'polypeptide(L)'
;MDCKLCLMTYGTGSIMLCLHMIKEIMILQKNMIYYSAVIRSNDKDSNHDFNKEAYIEEGYCLIQENFDGVSSAQAKDQIGELLTDKNAAKKVINYRLRDWLFLGNGIGVLQYQC
;
A
#
# COMPACT_ATOMS: atom_id res chain seq x y z
N MET A 1 -20.91 -2.23 -0.74
CA MET A 1 -19.62 -2.91 -1.01
C MET A 1 -18.76 -2.65 0.22
N ASP A 2 -18.75 -3.58 1.17
CA ASP A 2 -18.12 -3.35 2.48
C ASP A 2 -16.62 -3.62 2.38
N CYS A 3 -15.83 -2.59 2.07
CA CYS A 3 -14.39 -2.68 1.98
C CYS A 3 -13.76 -2.51 3.38
N LYS A 4 -13.58 -3.61 4.11
CA LYS A 4 -12.92 -3.63 5.43
C LYS A 4 -11.39 -3.41 5.37
N LEU A 5 -10.82 -3.05 4.21
CA LEU A 5 -9.39 -2.78 4.06
C LEU A 5 -9.00 -1.37 4.48
N CYS A 6 -9.90 -0.39 4.32
CA CYS A 6 -9.66 0.98 4.72
C CYS A 6 -9.97 1.18 6.20
N LEU A 7 -8.97 1.57 6.98
CA LEU A 7 -9.18 2.08 8.33
C LEU A 7 -9.49 3.57 8.23
N MET A 8 -10.73 3.97 8.52
CA MET A 8 -11.13 5.39 8.47
C MET A 8 -10.31 6.29 9.39
N THR A 9 -9.72 5.71 10.44
CA THR A 9 -8.90 6.42 11.44
C THR A 9 -7.40 6.40 11.15
N TYR A 10 -6.96 5.82 10.02
CA TYR A 10 -5.55 5.71 9.65
C TYR A 10 -5.30 6.17 8.21
N GLY A 11 -4.31 7.05 8.03
CA GLY A 11 -4.05 7.69 6.74
C GLY A 11 -5.20 8.60 6.33
N THR A 12 -5.63 8.53 5.07
CA THR A 12 -6.75 9.34 4.54
C THR A 12 -8.09 8.61 4.59
N GLY A 13 -8.15 7.39 5.13
CA GLY A 13 -9.34 6.53 5.06
C GLY A 13 -9.61 5.98 3.66
N SER A 14 -8.68 6.13 2.72
CA SER A 14 -8.72 5.56 1.37
C SER A 14 -7.37 4.96 1.01
N ILE A 15 -7.37 3.88 0.23
CA ILE A 15 -6.17 3.21 -0.27
C ILE A 15 -6.24 3.08 -1.79
N MET A 16 -5.09 3.17 -2.44
CA MET A 16 -4.96 2.89 -3.87
C MET A 16 -4.77 1.39 -4.05
N LEU A 17 -5.60 0.81 -4.91
CA LEU A 17 -5.58 -0.60 -5.23
C LEU A 17 -4.38 -0.94 -6.13
N CYS A 18 -3.54 -1.87 -5.70
CA CYS A 18 -2.34 -2.34 -6.34
C CYS A 18 -2.20 -3.86 -6.27
N LEU A 19 -1.77 -4.48 -7.38
CA LEU A 19 -1.63 -5.93 -7.49
C LEU A 19 -0.43 -6.55 -6.75
N HIS A 20 0.29 -5.77 -5.95
CA HIS A 20 1.32 -6.30 -5.06
C HIS A 20 0.78 -6.64 -3.66
N MET A 21 -0.50 -6.39 -3.38
CA MET A 21 -1.11 -6.64 -2.09
C MET A 21 -2.09 -7.83 -2.14
N ILE A 22 -1.76 -8.90 -1.42
CA ILE A 22 -2.58 -10.14 -1.34
C ILE A 22 -4.05 -9.83 -1.08
N LYS A 23 -4.33 -8.96 -0.08
CA LYS A 23 -5.70 -8.64 0.32
C LYS A 23 -6.49 -7.91 -0.77
N GLU A 24 -5.81 -7.14 -1.61
CA GLU A 24 -6.44 -6.37 -2.68
C GLU A 24 -6.78 -7.27 -3.87
N ILE A 25 -5.90 -8.20 -4.25
CA ILE A 25 -6.19 -9.22 -5.25
C ILE A 25 -7.42 -10.05 -4.87
N MET A 26 -7.52 -10.47 -3.61
CA MET A 26 -8.68 -11.23 -3.13
C MET A 26 -9.99 -10.47 -3.33
N ILE A 27 -9.98 -9.15 -3.16
CA ILE A 27 -11.17 -8.30 -3.41
C ILE A 27 -11.45 -8.19 -4.91
N LEU A 28 -10.43 -8.06 -5.75
CA LEU A 28 -10.62 -7.98 -7.20
C LEU A 28 -11.18 -9.27 -7.78
N GLN A 29 -10.61 -10.41 -7.39
CA GLN A 29 -11.11 -11.72 -7.77
C GLN A 29 -12.55 -11.93 -7.29
N LYS A 30 -12.85 -11.61 -6.02
CA LYS A 30 -14.21 -11.74 -5.48
C LYS A 30 -15.24 -10.90 -6.23
N ASN A 31 -14.85 -9.72 -6.68
CA ASN A 31 -15.74 -8.77 -7.36
C ASN A 31 -15.64 -8.85 -8.90
N MET A 32 -14.90 -9.81 -9.45
CA MET A 32 -14.71 -10.00 -10.90
C MET A 32 -14.24 -8.73 -11.62
N ILE A 33 -13.40 -7.93 -10.97
CA ILE A 33 -12.83 -6.70 -11.55
C ILE A 33 -11.58 -7.10 -12.35
N TYR A 34 -11.47 -6.61 -13.59
CA TYR A 34 -10.30 -6.85 -14.43
C TYR A 34 -9.06 -6.13 -13.87
N TYR A 35 -7.91 -6.80 -13.93
CA TYR A 35 -6.65 -6.25 -13.48
C TYR A 35 -5.48 -6.75 -14.35
N SER A 36 -4.39 -5.97 -14.40
CA SER A 36 -3.20 -6.27 -15.19
C SER A 36 -1.94 -6.09 -14.36
N ALA A 37 -1.05 -7.09 -14.35
CA ALA A 37 0.20 -7.04 -13.60
C ALA A 37 1.09 -5.89 -14.08
N VAL A 38 1.64 -5.13 -13.11
CA VAL A 38 2.47 -3.94 -13.36
C VAL A 38 3.93 -4.13 -12.92
N ILE A 39 4.28 -5.26 -12.31
CA ILE A 39 5.63 -5.59 -11.87
C ILE A 39 5.97 -6.98 -12.38
N ARG A 40 7.17 -7.12 -12.95
CA ARG A 40 7.77 -8.40 -13.35
C ARG A 40 8.87 -8.78 -12.38
N SER A 41 8.97 -10.07 -12.08
CA SER A 41 10.15 -10.61 -11.39
C SER A 41 11.44 -10.34 -12.17
N ASN A 42 12.54 -10.14 -11.44
CA ASN A 42 13.88 -10.06 -12.00
C ASN A 42 14.30 -11.40 -12.64
N ASP A 43 13.73 -12.52 -12.17
CA ASP A 43 14.05 -13.84 -12.67
C ASP A 43 13.23 -14.18 -13.92
N LYS A 44 13.90 -14.43 -15.05
CA LYS A 44 13.23 -14.69 -16.34
C LYS A 44 12.46 -16.01 -16.35
N ASP A 45 12.82 -16.94 -15.46
CA ASP A 45 12.18 -18.24 -15.27
C ASP A 45 11.17 -18.27 -14.11
N SER A 46 10.81 -17.12 -13.54
CA SER A 46 9.77 -17.10 -12.50
C SER A 46 8.43 -17.55 -13.12
N ASN A 47 7.98 -18.75 -12.80
CA ASN A 47 6.66 -19.27 -13.19
C ASN A 47 5.55 -18.70 -12.29
N HIS A 48 5.66 -17.42 -11.90
CA HIS A 48 4.73 -16.80 -10.98
C HIS A 48 3.42 -16.46 -11.71
N ASP A 49 2.32 -17.03 -11.22
CA ASP A 49 1.00 -16.83 -11.78
C ASP A 49 0.34 -15.60 -11.15
N PHE A 50 0.49 -14.45 -11.81
CA PHE A 50 -0.08 -13.16 -11.39
C PHE A 50 -1.62 -13.15 -11.30
N ASN A 51 -2.31 -14.16 -11.85
CA ASN A 51 -3.76 -14.29 -11.71
C ASN A 51 -4.18 -15.02 -10.43
N LYS A 52 -3.25 -15.73 -9.77
CA LYS A 52 -3.52 -16.49 -8.55
C LYS A 52 -2.99 -15.81 -7.31
N GLU A 53 -1.78 -15.26 -7.37
CA GLU A 53 -1.07 -14.74 -6.21
C GLU A 53 -0.52 -13.33 -6.45
N ALA A 54 -0.36 -12.58 -5.35
CA ALA A 54 0.24 -11.24 -5.40
C ALA A 54 1.75 -11.34 -5.43
N TYR A 55 2.37 -10.60 -6.36
CA TYR A 55 3.82 -10.45 -6.39
C TYR A 55 4.26 -9.32 -5.46
N ILE A 56 4.92 -9.65 -4.36
CA ILE A 56 5.28 -8.70 -3.27
C ILE A 56 6.75 -8.27 -3.36
N GLU A 57 7.56 -9.02 -4.09
CA GLU A 57 9.00 -8.77 -4.19
C GLU A 57 9.34 -7.57 -5.07
N GLU A 58 10.59 -7.12 -4.97
CA GLU A 58 11.13 -6.11 -5.86
C GLU A 58 11.34 -6.69 -7.26
N GLY A 59 11.04 -5.87 -8.27
CA GLY A 59 11.06 -6.29 -9.67
C GLY A 59 11.12 -5.07 -10.57
N TYR A 60 10.87 -5.29 -11.86
CA TYR A 60 10.83 -4.21 -12.85
C TYR A 60 9.40 -3.83 -13.17
N CYS A 61 9.15 -2.52 -13.29
CA CYS A 61 7.85 -2.01 -13.67
C CYS A 61 7.58 -2.31 -15.15
N LEU A 62 6.36 -2.80 -15.43
CA LEU A 62 5.79 -3.03 -16.75
C LEU A 62 4.61 -2.08 -16.96
N ILE A 63 4.86 -0.78 -16.85
CA ILE A 63 3.82 0.25 -16.97
C ILE A 63 4.02 0.92 -18.31
N GLN A 64 2.96 1.03 -19.11
CA GLN A 64 3.00 1.80 -20.35
C GLN A 64 3.42 3.24 -20.02
N GLU A 65 4.28 3.84 -20.86
CA GLU A 65 4.97 5.14 -20.70
C GLU A 65 6.42 5.02 -20.18
N ASN A 66 6.82 5.92 -19.27
CA ASN A 66 8.22 6.25 -18.96
C ASN A 66 8.85 5.35 -17.88
N PHE A 67 8.10 4.40 -17.34
CA PHE A 67 8.52 3.57 -16.20
C PHE A 67 8.80 2.10 -16.60
N ASP A 68 8.69 1.77 -17.89
CA ASP A 68 8.99 0.43 -18.38
C ASP A 68 10.47 0.08 -18.16
N GLY A 69 10.73 -1.04 -17.50
CA GLY A 69 12.08 -1.52 -17.20
C GLY A 69 12.79 -0.80 -16.04
N VAL A 70 12.14 0.15 -15.35
CA VAL A 70 12.69 0.77 -14.14
C VAL A 70 12.47 -0.16 -12.95
N SER A 71 13.42 -0.21 -12.01
CA SER A 71 13.24 -0.99 -10.78
C SER A 71 12.08 -0.42 -9.94
N SER A 72 11.33 -1.29 -9.26
CA SER A 72 10.15 -0.86 -8.49
C SER A 72 10.48 0.16 -7.39
N ALA A 73 11.69 0.11 -6.83
CA ALA A 73 12.19 1.10 -5.87
C ALA A 73 12.39 2.47 -6.53
N GLN A 74 13.10 2.52 -7.66
CA GLN A 74 13.32 3.77 -8.40
C GLN A 74 12.02 4.35 -8.98
N ALA A 75 11.13 3.49 -9.46
CA ALA A 75 9.83 3.90 -9.98
C ALA A 75 8.98 4.60 -8.91
N LYS A 76 9.02 4.14 -7.65
CA LYS A 76 8.31 4.80 -6.54
C LYS A 76 8.79 6.23 -6.33
N ASP A 77 10.10 6.46 -6.38
CA ASP A 77 10.67 7.79 -6.21
C ASP A 77 10.33 8.70 -7.41
N GLN A 78 10.53 8.22 -8.64
CA GLN A 78 10.23 8.98 -9.86
C GLN A 78 8.73 9.33 -9.99
N ILE A 79 7.83 8.39 -9.66
CA ILE A 79 6.38 8.65 -9.65
C ILE A 79 6.05 9.67 -8.56
N GLY A 80 6.69 9.57 -7.39
CA GLY A 80 6.53 10.53 -6.30
C GLY A 80 6.92 11.95 -6.70
N GLU A 81 8.05 12.10 -7.37
CA GLU A 81 8.52 13.39 -7.92
C GLU A 81 7.56 13.91 -8.99
N LEU A 82 7.20 13.09 -9.98
CA LEU A 82 6.29 13.48 -11.05
C LEU A 82 4.92 13.96 -10.54
N LEU A 83 4.35 13.26 -9.55
CA LEU A 83 3.07 13.66 -8.95
C LEU A 83 3.19 14.92 -8.09
N THR A 84 4.36 15.14 -7.47
CA THR A 84 4.64 16.37 -6.71
C THR A 84 4.78 17.56 -7.65
N ASP A 85 5.50 17.42 -8.76
CA ASP A 85 5.68 18.46 -9.78
C ASP A 85 4.34 18.85 -10.43
N LYS A 86 3.43 17.87 -10.61
CA LYS A 86 2.06 18.11 -11.09
C LYS A 86 1.11 18.68 -10.04
N ASN A 87 1.57 18.96 -8.81
CA ASN A 87 0.75 19.35 -7.66
C ASN A 87 -0.41 18.38 -7.36
N ALA A 88 -0.26 17.10 -7.73
CA ALA A 88 -1.27 16.06 -7.55
C ALA A 88 -1.01 15.19 -6.30
N ALA A 89 0.21 15.19 -5.76
CA ALA A 89 0.57 14.47 -4.55
C ALA A 89 1.60 15.24 -3.70
N LYS A 90 1.79 14.76 -2.47
CA LYS A 90 2.86 15.18 -1.57
C LYS A 90 3.41 13.97 -0.82
N LYS A 91 4.70 13.98 -0.49
CA LYS A 91 5.30 12.94 0.35
C LYS A 91 4.80 13.10 1.79
N VAL A 92 4.32 12.00 2.37
CA VAL A 92 3.79 11.95 3.75
C VAL A 92 4.41 10.75 4.46
N ILE A 93 4.83 10.95 5.71
CA ILE A 93 5.29 9.87 6.59
C ILE A 93 4.14 9.56 7.54
N ASN A 94 3.64 8.32 7.51
CA ASN A 94 2.56 7.83 8.39
C ASN A 94 3.12 6.85 9.41
N TYR A 95 2.69 6.96 10.67
CA TYR A 95 3.06 6.05 11.74
C TYR A 95 1.89 5.19 12.15
N ARG A 96 2.10 3.88 12.29
CA ARG A 96 1.09 2.93 12.77
C ARG A 96 0.91 2.97 14.30
N LEU A 97 1.68 3.79 15.01
CA LEU A 97 1.48 4.03 16.43
C LEU A 97 0.10 4.67 16.63
N ARG A 98 -0.65 4.20 17.62
CA ARG A 98 -1.93 4.80 18.00
C ARG A 98 -1.78 5.50 19.33
N ASP A 99 -2.57 6.54 19.53
CA ASP A 99 -2.64 7.24 20.80
C ASP A 99 -2.99 6.28 21.92
N TRP A 100 -2.25 6.38 23.02
CA TRP A 100 -2.55 5.63 24.21
C TRP A 100 -3.58 6.41 25.03
N LEU A 101 -4.85 6.01 24.94
CA LEU A 101 -5.91 6.53 25.79
C LEU A 101 -5.79 5.94 27.19
N PHE A 102 -5.28 6.72 28.15
CA PHE A 102 -5.18 6.35 29.57
C PHE A 102 -6.36 6.85 30.42
N LEU A 103 -7.41 7.40 29.81
CA LEU A 103 -8.62 7.81 30.52
C LEU A 103 -9.53 6.61 30.76
N GLY A 104 -9.21 5.85 31.81
CA GLY A 104 -10.15 4.93 32.44
C GLY A 104 -11.22 5.73 33.17
N ASN A 105 -12.48 5.34 33.00
CA ASN A 105 -13.55 5.75 33.90
C ASN A 105 -13.23 5.20 35.29
N GLY A 106 -12.68 6.05 36.17
CA GLY A 106 -12.38 5.68 37.55
C GLY A 106 -11.38 6.63 38.17
N ILE A 107 -11.82 7.34 39.20
CA ILE A 107 -11.00 8.13 40.12
C ILE A 107 -9.85 7.24 40.61
N GLY A 108 -8.66 7.46 40.08
CA GLY A 108 -7.43 6.78 40.48
C GLY A 108 -6.35 7.84 40.65
N VAL A 109 -6.23 8.33 41.87
CA VAL A 109 -5.17 9.23 42.30
C VAL A 109 -3.83 8.64 41.87
N LEU A 110 -3.03 9.43 41.15
CA LEU A 110 -1.61 9.16 40.93
C LEU A 110 -0.92 9.12 42.30
N GLN A 111 -0.79 7.93 42.89
CA GLN A 111 0.28 7.70 43.84
C GLN A 111 1.51 7.23 43.06
N TYR A 112 2.39 8.20 42.80
CA TYR A 112 3.80 7.90 42.62
C TYR A 112 4.32 7.29 43.93
N GLN A 113 4.69 6.01 43.91
CA GLN A 113 5.72 5.50 44.81
C GLN A 113 7.01 5.34 43.99
N CYS A 114 8.10 5.80 44.59
CA CYS A 114 9.45 5.85 44.04
C CYS A 114 9.93 4.54 43.42
#